data_AF-A0A813E236-F1
#
_entry.id   AF-A0A813E236-F1
#
_cell.length_a   1.000
_cell.length_b   1.000
_cell.length_c   1.000
_cell.angle_alpha   90.00
_cell.angle_beta   90.00
_cell.angle_gamma   90.00
#
_symmetry.space_group_name_H-M   'P 1'
#
loop_
_entity.id
_entity.type
_entity.pdbx_description
1 polymer ?
#
loop_
_entity_poly.entity_id
_entity_poly.type
_entity_poly.pdbx_seq_one_letter_code
_entity_poly.pdbx_strand_id
1 'polypeptide(L)'
;MQRSRRQVLPRGSRILRSTAALCAAAAITAGGHVFLSGLHCPGRSAARVLARAATASQVSQAFDSFVERDVLGEVAQVAPFLSAGAREQFFKYWEEKPAREAVELETILPVVNDTVPVLWEKYRQLSTDFGVQRFRAKLDQSLRQAVQELIEKQQSATAHALADLDFEDESEAVEAWQLFERQFPKPAEMGSYMGTPTFEADIKYRFRRLKELMQIDSGTAIYILEKDCAILFVDPDFISRAFKAMCDGLEGGREEALKDLVLKHPGLLIADAEIVKAQLQQAKLMAVAIDATRGVFSWARGAIFDNGRKVPIGRQDDLPFGGGLPAWRRQWEAEANAREASKAEQ
;
A
#
# COMPACT_ATOMS: atom_id res chain seq x y z
N MET A 1 51.16 -12.69 -55.20
CA MET A 1 51.33 -11.22 -55.05
C MET A 1 49.93 -10.60 -55.09
N GLN A 2 49.40 -9.80 -54.18
CA GLN A 2 49.78 -9.24 -52.88
C GLN A 2 48.55 -9.41 -51.97
N ARG A 3 48.78 -9.80 -50.71
CA ARG A 3 47.75 -9.92 -49.67
C ARG A 3 47.41 -8.54 -49.13
N SER A 4 46.15 -8.10 -49.27
CA SER A 4 45.67 -6.90 -48.58
C SER A 4 45.23 -7.26 -47.16
N ARG A 5 46.03 -6.82 -46.19
CA ARG A 5 45.78 -6.90 -44.74
C ARG A 5 44.68 -5.90 -44.38
N ARG A 6 43.54 -6.36 -43.85
CA ARG A 6 42.65 -5.47 -43.08
C ARG A 6 43.09 -5.49 -41.62
N GLN A 7 43.46 -4.31 -41.14
CA GLN A 7 43.77 -4.01 -39.75
C GLN A 7 42.54 -4.13 -38.87
N VAL A 8 42.75 -4.73 -37.70
CA VAL A 8 41.88 -4.68 -36.53
C VAL A 8 42.21 -3.38 -35.79
N LEU A 9 41.19 -2.57 -35.45
CA LEU A 9 41.31 -1.47 -34.48
C LEU A 9 40.49 -1.79 -33.22
N PRO A 10 40.97 -1.43 -32.01
CA PRO A 10 40.28 -1.69 -30.76
C PRO A 10 39.37 -0.53 -30.30
N ARG A 11 38.36 -0.90 -29.51
CA ARG A 11 37.66 -0.17 -28.43
C ARG A 11 37.45 1.35 -28.57
N GLY A 12 36.17 1.73 -28.56
CA GLY A 12 35.69 3.06 -28.20
C GLY A 12 34.21 3.03 -27.84
N SER A 13 33.89 2.63 -26.61
CA SER A 13 32.55 2.72 -26.01
C SER A 13 32.14 4.19 -25.87
N ARG A 14 31.29 4.68 -26.78
CA ARG A 14 30.58 5.95 -26.61
C ARG A 14 29.33 5.70 -25.76
N ILE A 15 29.46 5.96 -24.46
CA ILE A 15 28.32 6.20 -23.59
C ILE A 15 27.78 7.57 -23.98
N LEU A 16 26.61 7.60 -24.62
CA LEU A 16 25.78 8.79 -24.73
C LEU A 16 25.30 9.14 -23.31
N ARG A 17 26.06 9.97 -22.59
CA ARG A 17 25.55 10.63 -21.39
C ARG A 17 24.53 11.67 -21.85
N SER A 18 23.26 11.35 -21.61
CA SER A 18 22.15 12.29 -21.72
C SER A 18 22.47 13.56 -20.94
N THR A 19 22.43 14.68 -21.64
CA THR A 19 22.59 16.06 -21.16
C THR A 19 21.46 16.54 -20.26
N ALA A 20 20.50 15.68 -19.88
CA ALA A 20 19.42 16.03 -18.95
C ALA A 20 19.87 16.13 -17.48
N ALA A 21 20.97 15.47 -17.08
CA ALA A 21 21.42 15.46 -15.68
C ALA A 21 22.18 16.73 -15.23
N LEU A 22 22.47 17.67 -16.14
CA LEU A 22 23.23 18.89 -15.84
C LEU A 22 22.37 20.16 -15.72
N CYS A 23 21.07 20.09 -16.05
CA CYS A 23 20.14 21.22 -15.88
C CYS A 23 19.34 21.17 -14.56
N ALA A 24 19.32 20.05 -13.84
CA ALA A 24 18.68 19.96 -12.52
C ALA A 24 19.56 20.53 -11.37
N ALA A 25 20.86 20.75 -11.61
CA ALA A 25 21.80 21.23 -10.60
C ALA A 25 22.04 22.76 -10.62
N ALA A 26 21.38 23.51 -11.51
CA ALA A 26 21.65 24.95 -11.71
C ALA A 26 20.43 25.88 -11.56
N ALA A 27 19.24 25.37 -11.21
CA ALA A 27 18.01 26.17 -11.16
C ALA A 27 17.46 26.48 -9.75
N ILE A 28 18.16 26.12 -8.66
CA ILE A 28 17.72 26.43 -7.28
C ILE A 28 18.85 27.12 -6.51
N THR A 29 19.34 28.25 -7.03
CA THR A 29 20.22 29.19 -6.31
C THR A 29 19.85 30.65 -6.55
N ALA A 30 18.55 30.96 -6.70
CA ALA A 30 18.08 32.34 -6.69
C ALA A 30 16.80 32.47 -5.83
N GLY A 31 16.98 32.82 -4.55
CA GLY A 31 15.90 33.19 -3.62
C GLY A 31 15.67 32.14 -2.53
N GLY A 32 16.31 32.33 -1.37
CA GLY A 32 16.37 31.39 -0.23
C GLY A 32 15.06 31.15 0.54
N HIS A 33 13.99 30.73 -0.12
CA HIS A 33 12.78 30.20 0.50
C HIS A 33 12.65 28.70 0.19
N VAL A 34 12.64 27.86 1.23
CA VAL A 34 12.20 26.47 1.08
C VAL A 34 10.68 26.53 1.08
N PHE A 35 10.08 26.50 -0.11
CA PHE A 35 8.63 26.38 -0.24
C PHE A 35 8.23 24.97 0.23
N LEU A 36 7.69 24.88 1.45
CA LEU A 36 7.15 23.63 2.04
C LEU A 36 5.64 23.51 1.89
N SER A 37 5.03 24.28 0.99
CA SER A 37 3.59 24.24 0.73
C SER A 37 3.24 22.89 0.08
N GLY A 38 2.55 22.02 0.83
CA GLY A 38 1.78 20.89 0.27
C GLY A 38 2.29 19.46 0.50
N LEU A 39 3.52 19.23 0.97
CA LEU A 39 4.11 17.87 0.97
C LEU A 39 3.85 17.07 2.27
N HIS A 40 2.88 16.15 2.35
CA HIS A 40 2.88 15.13 3.42
C HIS A 40 4.06 14.15 3.26
N CYS A 41 5.20 14.48 3.88
CA CYS A 41 6.39 13.66 3.86
C CYS A 41 6.36 12.60 4.99
N PRO A 42 6.48 11.29 4.69
CA PRO A 42 6.71 10.24 5.68
C PRO A 42 8.13 10.36 6.21
N GLY A 43 8.43 9.76 7.37
CA GLY A 43 9.67 10.00 8.13
C GLY A 43 10.98 10.08 7.33
N ARG A 44 11.18 9.23 6.32
CA ARG A 44 12.40 9.25 5.47
C ARG A 44 12.49 10.46 4.53
N SER A 45 11.37 11.00 4.09
CA SER A 45 11.29 12.17 3.21
C SER A 45 11.41 13.46 4.00
N ALA A 46 10.83 13.49 5.20
CA ALA A 46 11.04 14.57 6.17
C ALA A 46 12.52 14.68 6.58
N ALA A 47 13.20 13.54 6.71
CA ALA A 47 14.65 13.48 6.89
C ALA A 47 15.43 14.17 5.77
N ARG A 48 15.05 13.92 4.51
CA ARG A 48 15.70 14.52 3.33
C ARG A 48 15.45 16.02 3.26
N VAL A 49 14.25 16.48 3.63
CA VAL A 49 13.93 17.92 3.71
C VAL A 49 14.78 18.59 4.78
N LEU A 50 14.87 18.02 5.98
CA LEU A 50 15.72 18.55 7.05
C LEU A 50 17.21 18.45 6.75
N ALA A 51 17.67 17.38 6.11
CA ALA A 51 19.08 17.22 5.72
C ALA A 51 19.49 18.24 4.64
N ARG A 52 18.54 18.76 3.86
CA ARG A 52 18.75 19.82 2.87
C ARG A 52 18.56 21.23 3.44
N ALA A 53 18.00 21.37 4.65
CA ALA A 53 17.91 22.66 5.33
C ALA A 53 19.32 23.10 5.76
N ALA A 54 19.85 24.10 5.06
CA ALA A 54 21.17 24.66 5.29
C ALA A 54 21.17 25.74 6.38
N THR A 55 20.01 26.31 6.70
CA THR A 55 19.89 27.43 7.64
C THR A 55 18.88 27.18 8.75
N ALA A 56 19.06 27.96 9.81
CA ALA A 56 18.21 27.94 10.99
C ALA A 56 16.72 28.14 10.70
N SER A 57 16.44 29.14 9.87
CA SER A 57 15.08 29.49 9.46
C SER A 57 14.42 28.37 8.66
N GLN A 58 15.18 27.60 7.87
CA GLN A 58 14.66 26.46 7.12
C GLN A 58 14.33 25.27 8.04
N VAL A 59 15.11 25.05 9.10
CA VAL A 59 14.81 24.04 10.12
C VAL A 59 13.54 24.41 10.87
N SER A 60 13.36 25.67 11.28
CA SER A 60 12.13 26.15 11.92
C SER A 60 10.90 25.96 11.03
N GLN A 61 10.96 26.38 9.77
CA GLN A 61 9.85 26.21 8.82
C GLN A 61 9.52 24.74 8.56
N ALA A 62 10.55 23.88 8.45
CA ALA A 62 10.35 22.44 8.34
C ALA A 62 9.71 21.88 9.62
N PHE A 63 10.19 22.31 10.78
CA PHE A 63 9.66 21.91 12.08
C PHE A 63 8.18 22.27 12.25
N ASP A 64 7.81 23.52 11.99
CA ASP A 64 6.41 23.99 12.05
C ASP A 64 5.53 23.17 11.11
N SER A 65 6.03 22.90 9.90
CA SER A 65 5.34 22.05 8.93
C SER A 65 5.18 20.61 9.42
N PHE A 66 6.14 20.06 10.17
CA PHE A 66 6.00 18.73 10.79
C PHE A 66 5.06 18.73 12.00
N VAL A 67 4.98 19.84 12.75
CA VAL A 67 4.00 20.03 13.84
C VAL A 67 2.58 20.00 13.27
N GLU A 68 2.33 20.77 12.22
CA GLU A 68 1.02 20.84 11.56
C GLU A 68 0.59 19.48 11.00
N ARG A 69 1.56 18.70 10.50
CA ARG A 69 1.34 17.39 9.86
C ARG A 69 1.31 16.20 10.80
N ASP A 70 1.54 16.40 12.11
CA ASP A 70 1.59 15.32 13.11
C ASP A 70 2.64 14.21 12.83
N VAL A 71 3.72 14.52 12.10
CA VAL A 71 4.77 13.53 11.74
C VAL A 71 6.04 13.65 12.58
N LEU A 72 6.06 14.55 13.57
CA LEU A 72 7.24 14.81 14.41
C LEU A 72 7.85 13.55 15.04
N GLY A 73 7.04 12.60 15.50
CA GLY A 73 7.52 11.35 16.09
C GLY A 73 8.41 10.54 15.15
N GLU A 74 8.08 10.53 13.85
CA GLU A 74 8.90 9.88 12.82
C GLU A 74 10.16 10.70 12.51
N VAL A 75 10.05 12.04 12.56
CA VAL A 75 11.16 12.96 12.30
C VAL A 75 12.23 12.92 13.40
N ALA A 76 11.86 12.64 14.65
CA ALA A 76 12.81 12.46 15.74
C ALA A 76 13.82 11.33 15.45
N GLN A 77 13.41 10.29 14.73
CA GLN A 77 14.28 9.18 14.36
C GLN A 77 15.37 9.57 13.36
N VAL A 78 15.19 10.69 12.66
CA VAL A 78 16.13 11.20 11.66
C VAL A 78 16.95 12.39 12.13
N ALA A 79 16.67 12.92 13.33
CA ALA A 79 17.47 13.95 14.00
C ALA A 79 18.98 13.61 14.10
N PRO A 80 19.42 12.36 14.33
CA PRO A 80 20.85 12.02 14.38
C PRO A 80 21.60 12.27 13.06
N PHE A 81 20.90 12.26 11.92
CA PHE A 81 21.49 12.44 10.59
C PHE A 81 21.56 13.90 10.14
N LEU A 82 21.04 14.83 10.94
CA LEU A 82 21.13 16.26 10.67
C LEU A 82 22.54 16.79 10.95
N SER A 83 22.93 17.86 10.25
CA SER A 83 24.15 18.60 10.58
C SER A 83 24.09 19.11 12.03
N ALA A 84 25.24 19.31 12.68
CA ALA A 84 25.29 19.65 14.10
C ALA A 84 24.43 20.88 14.46
N GLY A 85 24.49 21.95 13.66
CA GLY A 85 23.68 23.16 13.88
C GLY A 85 22.18 22.97 13.61
N ALA A 86 21.81 22.22 12.56
CA ALA A 86 20.41 21.91 12.29
C ALA A 86 19.80 21.00 13.37
N ARG A 87 20.61 20.08 13.90
CA ARG A 87 20.24 19.16 14.98
C ARG A 87 19.99 19.90 16.29
N GLU A 88 20.89 20.80 16.69
CA GLU A 88 20.75 21.61 17.90
C GLU A 88 19.47 22.44 17.86
N GLN A 89 19.17 23.06 16.72
CA GLN A 89 17.92 23.82 16.56
C GLN A 89 16.68 22.94 16.51
N PHE A 90 16.74 21.81 15.82
CA PHE A 90 15.65 20.84 15.82
C PHE A 90 15.30 20.41 17.25
N PHE A 91 16.29 20.09 18.09
CA PHE A 91 16.04 19.73 19.49
C PHE A 91 15.57 20.90 20.33
N LYS A 92 16.06 22.12 20.10
CA LYS A 92 15.54 23.31 20.75
C LYS A 92 14.04 23.49 20.48
N TYR A 93 13.61 23.42 19.22
CA TYR A 93 12.19 23.49 18.86
C TYR A 93 11.39 22.28 19.38
N TRP A 94 12.01 21.11 19.43
CA TRP A 94 11.40 19.90 19.98
C TRP A 94 11.08 20.03 21.47
N GLU A 95 12.01 20.58 22.24
CA GLU A 95 11.87 20.80 23.69
C GLU A 95 10.96 22.00 24.01
N GLU A 96 10.96 23.04 23.17
CA GLU A 96 10.10 24.22 23.31
C GLU A 96 8.66 23.98 22.82
N LYS A 97 8.41 22.87 22.10
CA LYS A 97 7.07 22.54 21.61
C LYS A 97 6.14 22.44 22.82
N PRO A 98 5.03 23.21 22.87
CA PRO A 98 4.02 22.94 23.87
C PRO A 98 3.63 21.48 23.67
N ALA A 99 3.84 20.66 24.70
CA ALA A 99 3.30 19.30 24.69
C ALA A 99 1.87 19.49 24.21
N ARG A 100 1.53 18.99 23.01
CA ARG A 100 0.11 18.88 22.63
C ARG A 100 -0.48 18.24 23.86
N GLU A 101 -1.46 18.89 24.50
CA GLU A 101 -2.18 18.28 25.61
C GLU A 101 -2.52 16.91 25.07
N ALA A 102 -1.75 15.91 25.51
CA ALA A 102 -1.97 14.56 25.10
C ALA A 102 -3.38 14.40 25.64
N VAL A 103 -4.35 14.25 24.75
CA VAL A 103 -5.70 13.95 25.20
C VAL A 103 -5.47 12.69 25.99
N GLU A 104 -5.48 12.81 27.31
CA GLU A 104 -5.23 11.70 28.20
C GLU A 104 -6.45 10.84 28.01
N LEU A 105 -6.33 9.89 27.08
CA LEU A 105 -7.40 8.96 26.79
C LEU A 105 -7.48 8.08 28.02
N GLU A 106 -8.46 8.37 28.87
CA GLU A 106 -8.72 7.61 30.10
C GLU A 106 -8.80 6.10 29.82
N THR A 107 -9.24 5.73 28.61
CA THR A 107 -9.28 4.36 28.14
C THR A 107 -8.98 4.24 26.64
N ILE A 108 -8.31 3.15 26.26
CA ILE A 108 -8.04 2.77 24.86
C ILE A 108 -9.30 2.23 24.16
N LEU A 109 -10.28 1.73 24.92
CA LEU A 109 -11.52 1.20 24.36
C LEU A 109 -12.50 2.33 24.00
N PRO A 110 -13.42 2.09 23.04
CA PRO A 110 -14.49 3.04 22.73
C PRO A 110 -15.37 3.29 23.96
N VAL A 111 -15.64 4.55 24.24
CA VAL A 111 -16.55 5.02 25.29
C VAL A 111 -17.76 5.69 24.63
N VAL A 112 -18.90 5.67 25.31
CA VAL A 112 -20.12 6.36 24.84
C VAL A 112 -19.80 7.85 24.63
N ASN A 113 -20.19 8.38 23.47
CA ASN A 113 -19.91 9.75 23.00
C ASN A 113 -18.49 10.01 22.48
N ASP A 114 -17.64 9.00 22.33
CA ASP A 114 -16.40 9.17 21.55
C ASP A 114 -16.74 9.60 20.13
N THR A 115 -16.11 10.69 19.67
CA THR A 115 -16.25 11.16 18.29
C THR A 115 -15.34 10.36 17.35
N VAL A 116 -15.63 10.36 16.05
CA VAL A 116 -14.80 9.64 15.05
C VAL A 116 -13.31 10.01 15.11
N PRO A 117 -12.91 11.29 15.27
CA PRO A 117 -11.50 11.63 15.45
C PRO A 117 -10.87 11.05 16.74
N VAL A 118 -11.61 11.00 17.85
CA VAL A 118 -11.13 10.39 19.10
C VAL A 118 -10.99 8.88 18.96
N LEU A 119 -11.96 8.22 18.31
CA LEU A 119 -11.88 6.79 18.00
C LEU A 119 -10.69 6.46 17.10
N TRP A 120 -10.40 7.32 16.13
CA TRP A 120 -9.22 7.18 15.28
C TRP A 120 -7.92 7.25 16.10
N GLU A 121 -7.80 8.21 17.01
CA GLU A 121 -6.60 8.34 17.84
C GLU A 121 -6.44 7.14 18.79
N LYS A 122 -7.53 6.67 19.41
CA LYS A 122 -7.54 5.42 20.18
C LYS A 122 -7.11 4.22 19.32
N TYR A 123 -7.59 4.15 18.08
CA TYR A 123 -7.23 3.09 17.14
C TYR A 123 -5.73 3.10 16.81
N ARG A 124 -5.12 4.26 16.57
CA ARG A 124 -3.67 4.39 16.28
C ARG A 124 -2.79 3.92 17.44
N GLN A 125 -3.27 4.04 18.67
CA GLN A 125 -2.53 3.62 19.87
C GLN A 125 -2.54 2.10 20.08
N LEU A 126 -3.34 1.36 19.31
CA LEU A 126 -3.40 -0.10 19.38
C LEU A 126 -2.19 -0.71 18.68
N SER A 127 -1.28 -1.30 19.46
CA SER A 127 -0.10 -2.00 18.96
C SER A 127 -0.30 -3.49 18.72
N THR A 128 -1.45 -4.04 19.11
CA THR A 128 -1.75 -5.48 19.02
C THR A 128 -3.00 -5.75 18.20
N ASP A 129 -2.96 -6.79 17.38
CA ASP A 129 -4.10 -7.24 16.56
C ASP A 129 -5.32 -7.55 17.40
N PHE A 130 -5.11 -8.19 18.55
CA PHE A 130 -6.18 -8.47 19.51
C PHE A 130 -6.82 -7.17 20.02
N GLY A 131 -6.02 -6.15 20.29
CA GLY A 131 -6.51 -4.81 20.65
C GLY A 131 -7.36 -4.20 19.54
N VAL A 132 -6.87 -4.23 18.28
CA VAL A 132 -7.57 -3.73 17.09
C VAL A 132 -8.90 -4.43 16.86
N GLN A 133 -8.93 -5.77 16.93
CA GLN A 133 -10.15 -6.55 16.76
C GLN A 133 -11.16 -6.29 17.88
N ARG A 134 -10.70 -6.29 19.14
CA ARG A 134 -11.55 -5.98 20.29
C ARG A 134 -12.12 -4.57 20.21
N PHE A 135 -11.32 -3.60 19.77
CA PHE A 135 -11.76 -2.23 19.54
C PHE A 135 -12.85 -2.18 18.46
N ARG A 136 -12.59 -2.78 17.29
CA ARG A 136 -13.56 -2.83 16.18
C ARG A 136 -14.86 -3.56 16.56
N ALA A 137 -14.79 -4.63 17.34
CA ALA A 137 -15.97 -5.39 17.79
C ALA A 137 -16.89 -4.59 18.73
N LYS A 138 -16.37 -3.52 19.36
CA LYS A 138 -17.15 -2.62 20.23
C LYS A 138 -17.81 -1.47 19.51
N LEU A 139 -17.41 -1.21 18.26
CA LEU A 139 -18.01 -0.17 17.43
C LEU A 139 -19.24 -0.72 16.69
N ASP A 140 -20.33 0.05 16.68
CA ASP A 140 -21.44 -0.23 15.79
C ASP A 140 -21.00 -0.10 14.31
N GLN A 141 -21.83 -0.58 13.40
CA GLN A 141 -21.48 -0.63 11.98
C GLN A 141 -21.22 0.76 11.39
N SER A 142 -21.98 1.78 11.81
CA SER A 142 -21.82 3.14 11.27
C SER A 142 -20.53 3.79 11.73
N LEU A 143 -20.15 3.63 13.01
CA LEU A 143 -18.87 4.12 13.51
C LEU A 143 -17.69 3.36 12.90
N ARG A 144 -17.80 2.05 12.68
CA ARG A 144 -16.77 1.28 11.97
C ARG A 144 -16.51 1.82 10.56
N GLN A 145 -17.58 2.11 9.81
CA GLN A 145 -17.48 2.69 8.48
C GLN A 145 -16.85 4.08 8.53
N ALA A 146 -17.29 4.95 9.43
CA ALA A 146 -16.73 6.30 9.55
C ALA A 146 -15.23 6.30 9.94
N VAL A 147 -14.80 5.40 10.83
CA VAL A 147 -13.37 5.25 11.17
C VAL A 147 -12.58 4.72 9.97
N GLN A 148 -13.14 3.77 9.20
CA GLN A 148 -12.51 3.24 7.99
C GLN A 148 -12.36 4.31 6.90
N GLU A 149 -13.38 5.15 6.68
CA GLU A 149 -13.31 6.28 5.73
C GLU A 149 -12.21 7.28 6.13
N LEU A 150 -12.03 7.52 7.43
CA LEU A 150 -10.97 8.39 7.93
C LEU A 150 -9.58 7.78 7.68
N ILE A 151 -9.42 6.47 7.92
CA ILE A 151 -8.19 5.73 7.58
C ILE A 151 -7.85 5.89 6.10
N GLU A 152 -8.81 5.61 5.23
CA GLU A 152 -8.62 5.65 3.78
C GLU A 152 -8.30 7.07 3.30
N LYS A 153 -8.96 8.08 3.86
CA LYS A 153 -8.67 9.48 3.58
C LYS A 153 -7.24 9.86 3.98
N GLN A 154 -6.76 9.41 5.13
CA GLN A 154 -5.39 9.67 5.57
C GLN A 154 -4.35 8.92 4.73
N GLN A 155 -4.63 7.67 4.37
CA GLN A 155 -3.76 6.89 3.48
C GLN A 155 -3.67 7.52 2.10
N SER A 156 -4.78 7.97 1.54
CA SER A 156 -4.79 8.63 0.23
C SER A 156 -4.09 9.99 0.26
N ALA A 157 -4.31 10.80 1.30
CA ALA A 157 -3.56 12.05 1.50
C ALA A 157 -2.05 11.79 1.59
N THR A 158 -1.65 10.73 2.30
CA THR A 158 -0.25 10.29 2.38
C THR A 158 0.26 9.87 1.00
N ALA A 159 -0.50 9.02 0.29
CA ALA A 159 -0.14 8.51 -1.02
C ALA A 159 0.08 9.63 -2.05
N HIS A 160 -0.81 10.62 -2.10
CA HIS A 160 -0.69 11.78 -2.97
C HIS A 160 0.55 12.61 -2.67
N ALA A 161 0.85 12.84 -1.39
CA ALA A 161 2.06 13.56 -1.04
C ALA A 161 3.35 12.76 -1.28
N LEU A 162 3.27 11.42 -1.27
CA LEU A 162 4.40 10.59 -1.67
C LEU A 162 4.61 10.65 -3.18
N ALA A 163 3.55 10.78 -3.96
CA ALA A 163 3.62 10.69 -5.41
C ALA A 163 4.60 11.70 -6.03
N ASP A 164 4.80 12.86 -5.40
CA ASP A 164 5.72 13.91 -5.85
C ASP A 164 7.19 13.66 -5.46
N LEU A 165 7.48 12.58 -4.73
CA LEU A 165 8.82 12.27 -4.24
C LEU A 165 9.53 11.26 -5.13
N ASP A 166 10.80 11.52 -5.45
CA ASP A 166 11.66 10.56 -6.15
C ASP A 166 12.04 9.40 -5.22
N PHE A 167 11.44 8.23 -5.49
CA PHE A 167 11.80 6.96 -4.86
C PHE A 167 12.73 6.14 -5.75
N GLU A 168 13.60 5.36 -5.11
CA GLU A 168 14.52 4.44 -5.81
C GLU A 168 13.78 3.32 -6.55
N ASP A 169 12.56 3.00 -6.12
CA ASP A 169 11.72 1.92 -6.67
C ASP A 169 10.58 2.43 -7.57
N GLU A 170 10.70 3.64 -8.13
CA GLU A 170 9.65 4.25 -8.94
C GLU A 170 9.31 3.41 -10.18
N SER A 171 10.31 2.77 -10.81
CA SER A 171 10.08 1.88 -11.95
C SER A 171 9.17 0.70 -11.61
N GLU A 172 9.42 0.04 -10.48
CA GLU A 172 8.64 -1.12 -10.04
C GLU A 172 7.29 -0.70 -9.48
N ALA A 173 7.18 0.50 -8.90
CA ALA A 173 5.89 1.06 -8.51
C ALA A 173 4.99 1.33 -9.75
N VAL A 174 5.56 1.85 -10.85
CA VAL A 174 4.85 1.99 -12.14
C VAL A 174 4.45 0.62 -12.69
N GLU A 175 5.32 -0.39 -12.61
CA GLU A 175 5.00 -1.75 -13.04
C GLU A 175 3.84 -2.34 -12.21
N ALA A 176 3.86 -2.15 -10.88
CA ALA A 176 2.78 -2.59 -10.00
C ALA A 176 1.44 -1.92 -10.36
N TRP A 177 1.46 -0.63 -10.69
CA TRP A 177 0.28 0.09 -11.19
C TRP A 177 -0.24 -0.50 -12.51
N GLN A 178 0.64 -0.77 -13.47
CA GLN A 178 0.27 -1.37 -14.76
C GLN A 178 -0.31 -2.78 -14.59
N LEU A 179 0.24 -3.58 -13.67
CA LEU A 179 -0.31 -4.90 -13.32
C LEU A 179 -1.72 -4.77 -12.73
N PHE A 180 -1.92 -3.79 -11.85
CA PHE A 180 -3.21 -3.50 -11.24
C PHE A 180 -4.22 -3.05 -12.28
N GLU A 181 -3.90 -2.05 -13.10
CA GLU A 181 -4.76 -1.55 -14.20
C GLU A 181 -5.14 -2.69 -15.15
N ARG A 182 -4.20 -3.58 -15.49
CA ARG A 182 -4.47 -4.73 -16.36
C ARG A 182 -5.45 -5.72 -15.74
N GLN A 183 -5.34 -6.00 -14.44
CA GLN A 183 -6.23 -6.95 -13.74
C GLN A 183 -7.57 -6.31 -13.35
N PHE A 184 -7.57 -4.99 -13.09
CA PHE A 184 -8.69 -4.21 -12.58
C PHE A 184 -8.79 -2.85 -13.31
N PRO A 185 -9.11 -2.85 -14.62
CA PRO A 185 -9.07 -1.63 -15.45
C PRO A 185 -10.08 -0.59 -15.03
N LYS A 186 -11.25 -1.03 -14.58
CA LYS A 186 -12.35 -0.15 -14.22
C LYS A 186 -12.22 0.45 -12.82
N PRO A 187 -11.73 -0.25 -11.78
CA PRO A 187 -11.27 0.40 -10.56
C PRO A 187 -10.17 1.43 -10.81
N ALA A 188 -9.22 1.13 -11.70
CA ALA A 188 -8.19 2.09 -12.09
C ALA A 188 -8.78 3.33 -12.77
N GLU A 189 -9.74 3.15 -13.68
CA GLU A 189 -10.47 4.25 -14.35
C GLU A 189 -11.32 5.08 -13.37
N MET A 190 -12.08 4.42 -12.49
CA MET A 190 -12.98 5.08 -11.55
C MET A 190 -12.24 5.74 -10.37
N GLY A 191 -11.00 5.34 -10.09
CA GLY A 191 -10.21 5.81 -8.95
C GLY A 191 -10.74 5.35 -7.59
N SER A 192 -11.76 4.47 -7.55
CA SER A 192 -12.22 3.83 -6.32
C SER A 192 -12.85 2.45 -6.57
N TYR A 193 -12.80 1.59 -5.55
CA TYR A 193 -13.51 0.31 -5.53
C TYR A 193 -14.02 0.01 -4.12
N MET A 194 -15.34 -0.16 -3.97
CA MET A 194 -16.00 -0.42 -2.68
C MET A 194 -15.63 0.59 -1.56
N GLY A 195 -15.43 1.86 -1.93
CA GLY A 195 -15.02 2.93 -1.02
C GLY A 195 -13.50 3.13 -0.97
N THR A 196 -12.71 2.09 -1.25
CA THR A 196 -11.26 2.17 -1.23
C THR A 196 -10.71 2.96 -2.43
N PRO A 197 -9.86 3.98 -2.21
CA PRO A 197 -9.20 4.72 -3.30
C PRO A 197 -8.25 3.85 -4.12
N THR A 198 -8.29 3.96 -5.45
CA THR A 198 -7.53 3.14 -6.40
C THR A 198 -6.86 3.96 -7.50
N PHE A 199 -6.50 5.22 -7.21
CA PHE A 199 -5.68 6.00 -8.13
C PHE A 199 -4.23 5.47 -8.16
N GLU A 200 -3.48 5.83 -9.19
CA GLU A 200 -2.08 5.41 -9.35
C GLU A 200 -1.24 5.67 -8.09
N ALA A 201 -1.37 6.85 -7.49
CA ALA A 201 -0.67 7.20 -6.25
C ALA A 201 -0.99 6.23 -5.10
N ASP A 202 -2.27 5.88 -4.92
CA ASP A 202 -2.71 4.96 -3.85
C ASP A 202 -2.15 3.56 -4.07
N ILE A 203 -2.18 3.06 -5.31
CA ILE A 203 -1.68 1.73 -5.65
C ILE A 203 -0.17 1.65 -5.48
N LYS A 204 0.58 2.66 -5.94
CA LYS A 204 2.03 2.77 -5.72
C LYS A 204 2.37 2.84 -4.23
N TYR A 205 1.61 3.60 -3.45
CA TYR A 205 1.76 3.66 -2.00
C TYR A 205 1.58 2.27 -1.35
N ARG A 206 0.49 1.56 -1.68
CA ARG A 206 0.22 0.23 -1.13
C ARG A 206 1.26 -0.81 -1.56
N PHE A 207 1.76 -0.74 -2.79
CA PHE A 207 2.89 -1.57 -3.25
C PHE A 207 4.13 -1.37 -2.37
N ARG A 208 4.52 -0.13 -2.09
CA ARG A 208 5.66 0.17 -1.22
C ARG A 208 5.44 -0.32 0.20
N ARG A 209 4.25 -0.09 0.75
CA ARG A 209 3.89 -0.58 2.08
C ARG A 209 3.90 -2.10 2.16
N LEU A 210 3.43 -2.80 1.14
CA LEU A 210 3.50 -4.26 1.05
C LEU A 210 4.94 -4.76 1.18
N LYS A 211 5.87 -4.16 0.41
CA LYS A 211 7.30 -4.48 0.48
C LYS A 211 7.88 -4.26 1.87
N GLU A 212 7.60 -3.10 2.48
CA GLU A 212 8.10 -2.74 3.80
C GLU A 212 7.58 -3.68 4.88
N LEU A 213 6.28 -3.93 4.91
CA LEU A 213 5.61 -4.73 5.94
C LEU A 213 6.00 -6.20 5.86
N MET A 214 6.14 -6.73 4.65
CA MET A 214 6.58 -8.11 4.44
C MET A 214 8.12 -8.24 4.40
N GLN A 215 8.84 -7.11 4.43
CA GLN A 215 10.29 -6.98 4.29
C GLN A 215 10.86 -7.71 3.04
N ILE A 216 10.15 -7.63 1.92
CA ILE A 216 10.51 -8.28 0.65
C ILE A 216 11.04 -7.25 -0.36
N ASP A 217 11.81 -7.71 -1.34
CA ASP A 217 12.30 -6.89 -2.45
C ASP A 217 11.18 -6.59 -3.48
N SER A 218 11.44 -5.64 -4.39
CA SER A 218 10.50 -5.26 -5.45
C SER A 218 10.10 -6.45 -6.33
N GLY A 219 11.06 -7.30 -6.73
CA GLY A 219 10.80 -8.42 -7.63
C GLY A 219 9.88 -9.46 -7.01
N THR A 220 10.10 -9.78 -5.73
CA THR A 220 9.18 -10.66 -4.97
C THR A 220 7.79 -10.05 -4.85
N ALA A 221 7.67 -8.74 -4.59
CA ALA A 221 6.37 -8.07 -4.51
C ALA A 221 5.65 -8.05 -5.88
N ILE A 222 6.36 -7.77 -6.96
CA ILE A 222 5.82 -7.83 -8.33
C ILE A 222 5.33 -9.24 -8.66
N TYR A 223 6.10 -10.28 -8.33
CA TYR A 223 5.70 -11.67 -8.53
C TYR A 223 4.40 -12.05 -7.79
N ILE A 224 4.19 -11.51 -6.60
CA ILE A 224 2.93 -11.65 -5.85
C ILE A 224 1.79 -10.99 -6.63
N LEU A 225 2.00 -9.76 -7.12
CA LEU A 225 1.00 -8.97 -7.83
C LEU A 225 0.64 -9.53 -9.21
N GLU A 226 1.59 -10.11 -9.94
CA GLU A 226 1.33 -10.81 -11.20
C GLU A 226 0.27 -11.91 -11.06
N LYS A 227 0.21 -12.52 -9.87
CA LYS A 227 -0.74 -13.60 -9.56
C LYS A 227 -2.07 -13.08 -9.04
N ASP A 228 -2.06 -12.02 -8.24
CA ASP A 228 -3.25 -11.43 -7.66
C ASP A 228 -3.02 -9.99 -7.17
N CYS A 229 -3.51 -9.01 -7.94
CA CYS A 229 -3.48 -7.61 -7.53
C CYS A 229 -4.56 -7.24 -6.50
N ALA A 230 -5.49 -8.14 -6.14
CA ALA A 230 -6.58 -7.83 -5.21
C ALA A 230 -6.09 -7.45 -3.81
N ILE A 231 -4.88 -7.87 -3.45
CA ILE A 231 -4.23 -7.45 -2.21
C ILE A 231 -4.04 -5.93 -2.12
N LEU A 232 -3.98 -5.22 -3.25
CA LEU A 232 -3.85 -3.76 -3.27
C LEU A 232 -5.17 -3.01 -3.05
N PHE A 233 -6.31 -3.72 -2.95
CA PHE A 233 -7.56 -3.14 -2.44
C PHE A 233 -7.62 -3.12 -0.92
N VAL A 234 -6.69 -3.80 -0.24
CA VAL A 234 -6.74 -3.97 1.21
C VAL A 234 -5.77 -3.01 1.89
N ASP A 235 -6.17 -2.51 3.04
CA ASP A 235 -5.33 -1.71 3.93
C ASP A 235 -4.00 -2.47 4.20
N PRO A 236 -2.83 -1.86 3.94
CA PRO A 236 -1.54 -2.49 4.21
C PRO A 236 -1.41 -3.02 5.65
N ASP A 237 -1.97 -2.32 6.63
CA ASP A 237 -1.90 -2.78 8.02
C ASP A 237 -2.72 -4.06 8.23
N PHE A 238 -3.81 -4.24 7.49
CA PHE A 238 -4.55 -5.51 7.48
C PHE A 238 -3.70 -6.64 6.90
N ILE A 239 -3.00 -6.40 5.79
CA ILE A 239 -2.08 -7.38 5.18
C ILE A 239 -0.98 -7.75 6.15
N SER A 240 -0.42 -6.78 6.87
CA SER A 240 0.63 -7.01 7.88
C SER A 240 0.16 -7.98 8.97
N ARG A 241 -1.09 -7.83 9.44
CA ARG A 241 -1.67 -8.72 10.46
C ARG A 241 -1.88 -10.13 9.94
N ALA A 242 -2.44 -10.26 8.73
CA ALA A 242 -2.64 -11.55 8.09
C ALA A 242 -1.29 -12.27 7.88
N PHE A 243 -0.28 -11.57 7.38
CA PHE A 243 1.05 -12.14 7.17
C PHE A 243 1.74 -12.50 8.49
N LYS A 244 1.68 -11.63 9.50
CA LYS A 244 2.22 -11.93 10.84
C LYS A 244 1.55 -13.17 11.46
N ALA A 245 0.23 -13.30 11.31
CA ALA A 245 -0.48 -14.49 11.76
C ALA A 245 0.00 -15.78 11.08
N MET A 246 0.37 -15.73 9.79
CA MET A 246 1.00 -16.87 9.12
C MET A 246 2.39 -17.16 9.68
N CYS A 247 3.21 -16.12 9.88
CA CYS A 247 4.55 -16.25 10.45
C CYS A 247 4.51 -16.87 11.85
N ASP A 248 3.61 -16.41 12.71
CA ASP A 248 3.51 -16.87 14.11
C ASP A 248 2.97 -18.31 14.21
N GLY A 249 2.20 -18.77 13.21
CA GLY A 249 1.59 -20.09 13.20
C GLY A 249 2.40 -21.19 12.51
N LEU A 250 3.53 -20.85 11.89
CA LEU A 250 4.41 -21.80 11.17
C LEU A 250 5.74 -21.97 11.89
N GLU A 251 6.28 -23.20 11.89
CA GLU A 251 7.55 -23.52 12.54
C GLU A 251 8.74 -22.82 11.85
N GLY A 252 8.73 -22.74 10.52
CA GLY A 252 9.73 -22.00 9.73
C GLY A 252 9.47 -20.49 9.69
N GLY A 253 8.48 -20.00 10.46
CA GLY A 253 8.19 -18.59 10.63
C GLY A 253 7.92 -17.87 9.32
N ARG A 254 8.62 -16.73 9.15
CA ARG A 254 8.45 -15.83 8.00
C ARG A 254 8.83 -16.47 6.66
N GLU A 255 9.92 -17.24 6.62
CA GLU A 255 10.42 -17.80 5.37
C GLU A 255 9.45 -18.85 4.81
N GLU A 256 8.92 -19.71 5.70
CA GLU A 256 7.89 -20.70 5.35
C GLU A 256 6.59 -20.01 4.95
N ALA A 257 6.12 -19.01 5.71
CA ALA A 257 4.93 -18.24 5.37
C ALA A 257 5.03 -17.61 3.97
N LEU A 258 6.18 -17.03 3.63
CA LEU A 258 6.40 -16.44 2.32
C LEU A 258 6.43 -17.51 1.22
N LYS A 259 7.30 -18.53 1.35
CA LYS A 259 7.55 -19.52 0.29
C LYS A 259 6.40 -20.50 0.09
N ASP A 260 5.82 -20.98 1.18
CA ASP A 260 4.84 -22.08 1.15
C ASP A 260 3.38 -21.64 1.19
N LEU A 261 3.11 -20.37 1.53
CA LEU A 261 1.76 -19.83 1.49
C LEU A 261 1.65 -18.66 0.52
N VAL A 262 2.30 -17.53 0.81
CA VAL A 262 2.05 -16.27 0.07
C VAL A 262 2.42 -16.37 -1.40
N LEU A 263 3.63 -16.84 -1.74
CA LEU A 263 4.06 -16.97 -3.13
C LEU A 263 3.20 -17.99 -3.90
N LYS A 264 2.52 -18.91 -3.21
CA LYS A 264 1.62 -19.90 -3.81
C LYS A 264 0.17 -19.39 -3.89
N HIS A 265 -0.28 -18.64 -2.89
CA HIS A 265 -1.65 -18.20 -2.70
C HIS A 265 -1.66 -16.76 -2.16
N PRO A 266 -1.35 -15.75 -2.98
CA PRO A 266 -1.27 -14.36 -2.54
C PRO A 266 -2.60 -13.84 -1.99
N GLY A 267 -3.73 -14.36 -2.48
CA GLY A 267 -5.07 -14.05 -1.95
C GLY A 267 -5.27 -14.43 -0.48
N LEU A 268 -4.40 -15.22 0.16
CA LEU A 268 -4.47 -15.43 1.61
C LEU A 268 -4.20 -14.14 2.41
N LEU A 269 -3.52 -13.15 1.81
CA LEU A 269 -3.23 -11.87 2.45
C LEU A 269 -4.47 -10.99 2.65
N ILE A 270 -5.58 -11.28 1.97
CA ILE A 270 -6.86 -10.55 2.15
C ILE A 270 -7.77 -11.23 3.20
N ALA A 271 -7.38 -12.40 3.71
CA ALA A 271 -8.14 -13.10 4.73
C ALA A 271 -7.89 -12.49 6.11
N ASP A 272 -8.91 -12.52 6.98
CA ASP A 272 -8.75 -12.05 8.36
C ASP A 272 -7.72 -12.90 9.11
N ALA A 273 -6.90 -12.25 9.94
CA ALA A 273 -5.85 -12.89 10.71
C ALA A 273 -6.36 -14.04 11.61
N GLU A 274 -7.58 -13.96 12.15
CA GLU A 274 -8.19 -15.06 12.91
C GLU A 274 -8.53 -16.26 12.02
N ILE A 275 -9.07 -16.00 10.82
CA ILE A 275 -9.36 -17.04 9.84
C ILE A 275 -8.07 -17.72 9.41
N VAL A 276 -7.02 -16.93 9.14
CA VAL A 276 -5.68 -17.44 8.83
C VAL A 276 -5.19 -18.33 9.97
N LYS A 277 -5.26 -17.90 11.24
CA LYS A 277 -4.84 -18.73 12.39
C LYS A 277 -5.64 -20.03 12.50
N ALA A 278 -6.96 -19.96 12.37
CA ALA A 278 -7.84 -21.12 12.50
C ALA A 278 -7.65 -22.14 11.36
N GLN A 279 -7.37 -21.64 10.15
CA GLN A 279 -7.28 -22.46 8.94
C GLN A 279 -5.85 -22.69 8.47
N LEU A 280 -4.82 -22.23 9.16
CA LEU A 280 -3.44 -22.25 8.65
C LEU A 280 -2.97 -23.65 8.26
N GLN A 281 -3.26 -24.63 9.11
CA GLN A 281 -2.90 -26.04 8.84
C GLN A 281 -3.68 -26.60 7.65
N GLN A 282 -4.96 -26.26 7.53
CA GLN A 282 -5.77 -26.63 6.36
C GLN A 282 -5.29 -25.91 5.10
N ALA A 283 -4.93 -24.63 5.19
CA ALA A 283 -4.40 -23.83 4.11
C ALA A 283 -3.05 -24.35 3.63
N LYS A 284 -2.18 -24.85 4.53
CA LYS A 284 -0.93 -25.52 4.19
C LYS A 284 -1.17 -26.82 3.43
N LEU A 285 -2.09 -27.67 3.92
CA LEU A 285 -2.49 -28.89 3.22
C LEU A 285 -3.11 -28.59 1.84
N MET A 286 -3.96 -27.57 1.77
CA MET A 286 -4.55 -27.09 0.52
C MET A 286 -3.50 -26.48 -0.40
N ALA A 287 -2.50 -25.76 0.10
CA ALA A 287 -1.46 -25.16 -0.72
C ALA A 287 -0.62 -26.25 -1.40
N VAL A 288 -0.28 -27.31 -0.67
CA VAL A 288 0.38 -28.49 -1.23
C VAL A 288 -0.50 -29.18 -2.27
N ALA A 289 -1.79 -29.36 -1.99
CA ALA A 289 -2.73 -29.97 -2.91
C ALA A 289 -2.99 -29.11 -4.17
N ILE A 290 -3.09 -27.79 -4.03
CA ILE A 290 -3.29 -26.85 -5.14
C ILE A 290 -2.01 -26.73 -5.96
N ASP A 291 -0.83 -26.75 -5.36
CA ASP A 291 0.43 -26.81 -6.11
C ASP A 291 0.55 -28.10 -6.92
N ALA A 292 0.15 -29.23 -6.35
CA ALA A 292 0.10 -30.51 -7.06
C ALA A 292 -0.93 -30.53 -8.20
N THR A 293 -1.95 -29.66 -8.14
CA THR A 293 -3.06 -29.60 -9.11
C THR A 293 -3.13 -28.25 -9.85
N ARG A 294 -2.07 -27.43 -9.81
CA ARG A 294 -2.12 -26.02 -10.22
C ARG A 294 -2.35 -25.81 -11.72
N GLY A 295 -2.06 -26.82 -12.54
CA GLY A 295 -2.44 -26.88 -13.96
C GLY A 295 -3.96 -27.01 -14.19
N VAL A 296 -4.72 -27.37 -13.16
CA VAL A 296 -6.18 -27.60 -13.16
C VAL A 296 -6.90 -26.39 -12.51
N PHE A 297 -6.31 -25.74 -11.51
CA PHE A 297 -7.00 -24.73 -10.68
C PHE A 297 -7.02 -23.28 -11.21
N SER A 298 -6.27 -22.93 -12.26
CA SER A 298 -6.40 -21.60 -12.89
C SER A 298 -7.79 -21.35 -13.47
N TRP A 299 -8.50 -22.41 -13.89
CA TRP A 299 -9.90 -22.33 -14.31
C TRP A 299 -10.85 -22.11 -13.13
N ALA A 300 -10.63 -22.78 -11.99
CA ALA A 300 -11.54 -22.74 -10.83
C ALA A 300 -11.50 -21.41 -10.06
N ARG A 301 -10.41 -20.65 -10.17
CA ARG A 301 -10.33 -19.29 -9.60
C ARG A 301 -11.32 -18.31 -10.24
N GLY A 302 -11.74 -18.56 -11.49
CA GLY A 302 -12.88 -17.86 -12.11
C GLY A 302 -14.25 -18.21 -11.49
N ALA A 303 -14.36 -19.36 -10.82
CA ALA A 303 -15.61 -19.90 -10.28
C ALA A 303 -15.77 -19.74 -8.75
N ILE A 304 -14.71 -19.52 -7.98
CA ILE A 304 -14.81 -19.45 -6.49
C ILE A 304 -15.24 -18.06 -5.99
N PHE A 305 -15.05 -16.99 -6.76
CA PHE A 305 -15.68 -15.69 -6.48
C PHE A 305 -17.18 -15.65 -6.84
N ASP A 306 -17.78 -16.77 -7.28
CA ASP A 306 -19.16 -16.89 -7.79
C ASP A 306 -20.26 -17.08 -6.74
N ASN A 307 -19.92 -17.07 -5.45
CA ASN A 307 -20.93 -17.24 -4.39
C ASN A 307 -21.46 -15.90 -3.88
N GLY A 308 -22.27 -15.26 -4.73
CA GLY A 308 -23.02 -14.05 -4.41
C GLY A 308 -24.54 -14.17 -4.51
N ARG A 309 -25.13 -15.38 -4.60
CA ARG A 309 -26.59 -15.59 -4.48
C ARG A 309 -26.94 -17.03 -4.11
N LYS A 310 -27.73 -17.22 -3.04
CA LYS A 310 -28.52 -18.45 -2.85
C LYS A 310 -29.54 -18.50 -3.98
N VAL A 311 -29.27 -19.28 -5.02
CA VAL A 311 -30.30 -19.67 -5.98
C VAL A 311 -30.99 -20.91 -5.42
N PRO A 312 -32.32 -20.94 -5.29
CA PRO A 312 -33.01 -22.16 -4.86
C PRO A 312 -32.72 -23.27 -5.86
N ILE A 313 -32.29 -24.43 -5.33
CA ILE A 313 -32.05 -25.66 -6.09
C ILE A 313 -33.38 -26.06 -6.75
N GLY A 314 -33.51 -25.85 -8.07
CA GLY A 314 -34.76 -26.14 -8.77
C GLY A 314 -34.92 -25.68 -10.21
N ARG A 315 -33.85 -25.37 -10.96
CA ARG A 315 -33.91 -25.29 -12.42
C ARG A 315 -32.91 -26.25 -13.04
N GLN A 316 -33.44 -27.15 -13.86
CA GLN A 316 -32.83 -28.41 -14.25
C GLN A 316 -32.19 -28.35 -15.65
N ASP A 317 -31.89 -27.15 -16.16
CA ASP A 317 -31.49 -26.99 -17.58
C ASP A 317 -30.09 -26.41 -17.80
N ASP A 318 -29.30 -26.13 -16.76
CA ASP A 318 -27.90 -25.69 -16.95
C ASP A 318 -26.91 -26.83 -16.64
N LEU A 319 -26.12 -27.20 -17.65
CA LEU A 319 -25.08 -28.22 -17.56
C LEU A 319 -24.03 -27.87 -16.49
N PRO A 320 -23.54 -28.84 -15.70
CA PRO A 320 -22.68 -28.60 -14.53
C PRO A 320 -21.25 -28.12 -14.84
N PHE A 321 -20.92 -27.80 -16.09
CA PHE A 321 -19.59 -27.31 -16.49
C PHE A 321 -19.72 -26.26 -17.60
N GLY A 322 -19.68 -24.97 -17.22
CA GLY A 322 -19.70 -23.85 -18.14
C GLY A 322 -18.67 -22.78 -17.73
N GLY A 323 -17.72 -22.48 -18.62
CA GLY A 323 -16.72 -21.44 -18.47
C GLY A 323 -17.33 -20.03 -18.49
N GLY A 324 -17.99 -19.65 -17.40
CA GLY A 324 -18.49 -18.29 -17.18
C GLY A 324 -17.39 -17.34 -16.73
N LEU A 325 -17.58 -16.06 -17.05
CA LEU A 325 -16.72 -14.97 -16.57
C LEU A 325 -16.73 -14.92 -15.02
N PRO A 326 -15.66 -14.44 -14.36
CA PRO A 326 -15.65 -14.24 -12.92
C PRO A 326 -16.87 -13.45 -12.42
N ALA A 327 -17.36 -13.73 -11.22
CA ALA A 327 -18.61 -13.14 -10.71
C ALA A 327 -18.63 -11.61 -10.71
N TRP A 328 -17.49 -11.00 -10.36
CA TRP A 328 -17.32 -9.55 -10.43
C TRP A 328 -17.53 -9.04 -11.86
N ARG A 329 -17.10 -9.79 -12.88
CA ARG A 329 -17.26 -9.44 -14.29
C ARG A 329 -18.70 -9.65 -14.77
N ARG A 330 -19.41 -10.67 -14.27
CA ARG A 330 -20.83 -10.90 -14.57
C ARG A 330 -21.75 -9.86 -13.95
N GLN A 331 -21.59 -9.59 -12.65
CA GLN A 331 -22.32 -8.51 -11.98
C GLN A 331 -22.09 -7.19 -12.71
N TRP A 332 -20.86 -6.97 -13.18
CA TRP A 332 -20.54 -5.79 -13.94
C TRP A 332 -21.21 -5.70 -15.31
N GLU A 333 -21.16 -6.76 -16.11
CA GLU A 333 -21.83 -6.76 -17.42
C GLU A 333 -23.35 -6.53 -17.24
N ALA A 334 -23.94 -7.07 -16.17
CA ALA A 334 -25.33 -6.79 -15.81
C ALA A 334 -25.56 -5.30 -15.46
N GLU A 335 -24.70 -4.68 -14.66
CA GLU A 335 -24.81 -3.25 -14.32
C GLU A 335 -24.57 -2.34 -15.53
N ALA A 336 -23.64 -2.70 -16.42
CA ALA A 336 -23.37 -1.96 -17.66
C ALA A 336 -24.57 -2.02 -18.61
N ASN A 337 -25.11 -3.23 -18.83
CA ASN A 337 -26.31 -3.43 -19.65
C ASN A 337 -27.52 -2.68 -19.07
N ALA A 338 -27.67 -2.65 -17.74
CA ALA A 338 -28.74 -1.89 -17.07
C ALA A 338 -28.60 -0.38 -17.30
N ARG A 339 -27.38 0.18 -17.29
CA ARG A 339 -27.12 1.59 -17.58
C ARG A 339 -27.34 1.94 -19.05
N GLU A 340 -26.97 1.06 -19.97
CA GLU A 340 -27.23 1.25 -21.40
C GLU A 340 -28.73 1.19 -21.69
N ALA A 341 -29.46 0.25 -21.08
CA ALA A 341 -30.91 0.16 -21.17
C ALA A 341 -31.58 1.44 -20.63
N SER A 342 -31.15 1.94 -19.47
CA SER A 342 -31.74 3.17 -18.91
C SER A 342 -31.43 4.43 -19.74
N LYS A 343 -30.32 4.45 -20.50
CA LYS A 343 -30.00 5.52 -21.46
C LYS A 343 -30.81 5.42 -22.74
N ALA A 344 -31.24 4.22 -23.15
CA ALA A 344 -32.06 4.01 -24.33
C ALA A 344 -33.55 4.35 -24.09
N GLU A 345 -33.99 4.35 -22.83
CA GLU A 345 -35.35 4.74 -22.43
C GLU A 345 -35.53 6.25 -22.20
N GLN A 346 -34.43 7.02 -22.13
CA GLN A 346 -34.42 8.49 -22.04
C GLN A 346 -34.26 9.10 -23.43
#